data_AF-A0A1C2G6A1-F1
#
_entry.id   AF-A0A1C2G6A1-F1
#
_cell.length_a   1.000
_cell.length_b   1.000
_cell.length_c   1.000
_cell.angle_alpha   90.00
_cell.angle_beta   90.00
_cell.angle_gamma   90.00
#
_symmetry.space_group_name_H-M   'P 1'
#
loop_
_entity.id
_entity.type
_entity.pdbx_description
1 polymer ?
#
loop_
_entity_poly.entity_id
_entity_poly.type
_entity_poly.pdbx_seq_one_letter_code
_entity_poly.pdbx_strand_id
1 'polypeptide(L)'
;MKPKITPEMKLGMREFENTMFMLKAIPREENINRFALQGNLIPERLDNIAWFLPAYLSADFNLFFVFAPNVNKRWAISCSQVHIENDNQITAMSETVPTGLGLNAVNELSPSSAIELVAYLKTLEVNGLGYFDEEVGKEENVRFQ
;
A
#
# COMPACT_ATOMS: atom_id res chain seq x y z
N MET A 1 -10.64 22.10 20.08
CA MET A 1 -10.48 20.76 19.47
C MET A 1 -9.06 20.66 18.94
N LYS A 2 -8.29 19.64 19.33
CA LYS A 2 -7.02 19.35 18.66
C LYS A 2 -7.36 18.82 17.25
N PRO A 3 -6.74 19.32 16.17
CA PRO A 3 -7.00 18.79 14.84
C PRO A 3 -6.65 17.29 14.83
N LYS A 4 -7.55 16.47 14.28
CA LYS A 4 -7.28 15.05 14.04
C LYS A 4 -6.27 14.99 12.90
N ILE A 5 -5.03 14.58 13.19
CA ILE A 5 -4.02 14.39 12.15
C ILE A 5 -4.50 13.27 11.22
N THR A 6 -4.51 13.53 9.93
CA THR A 6 -4.94 12.57 8.89
C THR A 6 -3.73 12.04 8.13
N PRO A 7 -3.81 10.85 7.50
CA PRO A 7 -2.73 10.31 6.67
C PRO A 7 -2.22 11.30 5.59
N GLU A 8 -3.11 12.07 4.95
CA GLU A 8 -2.75 13.09 3.96
C GLU A 8 -1.91 14.20 4.57
N MET A 9 -2.19 14.57 5.82
CA MET A 9 -1.41 15.60 6.52
C MET A 9 0.01 15.13 6.85
N LYS A 10 0.26 13.81 6.84
CA LYS A 10 1.56 13.20 7.13
C LYS A 10 2.31 12.78 5.86
N LEU A 11 1.67 12.82 4.70
CA LEU A 11 2.28 12.43 3.44
C LEU A 11 3.54 13.26 3.16
N GLY A 12 4.65 12.58 2.85
CA GLY A 12 5.97 13.18 2.69
C GLY A 12 6.74 13.39 4.00
N MET A 13 6.14 13.10 5.17
CA MET A 13 6.83 13.22 6.47
C MET A 13 7.44 11.88 6.88
N ARG A 14 8.59 11.95 7.56
CA ARG A 14 9.30 10.77 8.10
C ARG A 14 8.44 9.93 9.05
N GLU A 15 7.57 10.58 9.83
CA GLU A 15 6.64 9.88 10.72
C GLU A 15 5.63 8.99 9.99
N PHE A 16 5.36 9.27 8.71
CA PHE A 16 4.46 8.46 7.90
C PHE A 16 5.14 7.20 7.35
N GLU A 17 6.47 7.19 7.20
CA GLU A 17 7.21 6.09 6.55
C GLU A 17 6.91 4.72 7.17
N ASN A 18 6.74 4.66 8.49
CA ASN A 18 6.48 3.41 9.22
C ASN A 18 4.98 3.04 9.27
N THR A 19 4.11 3.82 8.65
CA THR A 19 2.67 3.57 8.65
C THR A 19 2.35 2.37 7.77
N MET A 20 1.59 1.43 8.34
CA MET A 20 1.01 0.31 7.61
C MET A 20 -0.48 0.44 7.46
N PHE A 21 -0.99 0.13 6.27
CA PHE A 21 -2.41 -0.10 6.06
C PHE A 21 -2.76 -1.57 6.33
N MET A 22 -3.39 -1.82 7.47
CA MET A 22 -3.78 -3.15 7.92
C MET A 22 -5.17 -3.52 7.39
N LEU A 23 -5.38 -4.78 7.00
CA LEU A 23 -6.65 -5.27 6.48
C LEU A 23 -7.50 -5.91 7.59
N LYS A 24 -8.79 -5.55 7.60
CA LYS A 24 -9.83 -6.18 8.43
C LYS A 24 -10.53 -7.32 7.71
N ALA A 25 -10.68 -7.18 6.39
CA ALA A 25 -11.23 -8.21 5.53
C ALA A 25 -10.10 -8.89 4.74
N ILE A 26 -10.06 -10.22 4.76
CA ILE A 26 -9.08 -11.00 3.99
C ILE A 26 -9.50 -10.98 2.52
N PRO A 27 -8.63 -10.53 1.59
CA PRO A 27 -8.87 -10.63 0.15
C PRO A 27 -9.01 -12.08 -0.31
N ARG A 28 -10.07 -12.35 -1.07
CA ARG A 28 -10.42 -13.64 -1.68
C ARG A 28 -11.09 -13.39 -3.02
N GLU A 29 -11.11 -14.39 -3.89
CA GLU A 29 -11.77 -14.27 -5.21
C GLU A 29 -13.21 -13.75 -5.09
N GLU A 30 -13.99 -14.22 -4.11
CA GLU A 30 -15.38 -13.79 -3.94
C GLU A 30 -15.56 -12.31 -3.54
N ASN A 31 -14.52 -11.67 -3.01
CA ASN A 31 -14.61 -10.32 -2.46
C ASN A 31 -13.57 -9.34 -3.04
N ILE A 32 -12.72 -9.78 -3.97
CA ILE A 32 -11.57 -9.01 -4.44
C ILE A 32 -11.97 -7.69 -5.11
N ASN A 33 -13.15 -7.66 -5.74
CA ASN A 33 -13.73 -6.46 -6.35
C ASN A 33 -13.97 -5.32 -5.35
N ARG A 34 -14.09 -5.63 -4.04
CA ARG A 34 -14.23 -4.62 -2.99
C ARG A 34 -12.94 -3.83 -2.74
N PHE A 35 -11.81 -4.34 -3.22
CA PHE A 35 -10.48 -3.74 -3.11
C PHE A 35 -10.05 -3.06 -4.43
N ALA A 36 -11.00 -2.73 -5.30
CA ALA A 36 -10.68 -2.09 -6.58
C ALA A 36 -10.24 -0.63 -6.38
N LEU A 37 -9.12 -0.25 -7.00
CA LEU A 37 -8.71 1.14 -7.16
C LEU A 37 -9.48 1.78 -8.32
N GLN A 38 -9.92 3.02 -8.13
CA GLN A 38 -10.76 3.77 -9.09
C GLN A 38 -12.05 3.04 -9.52
N GLY A 39 -12.48 2.03 -8.75
CA GLY A 39 -13.69 1.24 -8.99
C GLY A 39 -13.59 0.21 -10.12
N ASN A 40 -12.48 0.15 -10.86
CA ASN A 40 -12.32 -0.75 -12.00
C ASN A 40 -10.98 -1.51 -12.03
N LEU A 41 -9.94 -1.02 -11.35
CA LEU A 41 -8.66 -1.73 -11.27
C LEU A 41 -8.69 -2.67 -10.08
N ILE A 42 -8.96 -3.95 -10.35
CA ILE A 42 -9.13 -4.99 -9.33
C ILE A 42 -7.78 -5.66 -9.06
N PRO A 43 -7.42 -5.96 -7.78
CA PRO A 43 -6.20 -6.68 -7.50
C PRO A 43 -6.17 -8.07 -8.16
N GLU A 44 -5.01 -8.44 -8.69
CA GLU A 44 -4.76 -9.72 -9.33
C GLU A 44 -3.98 -10.66 -8.41
N ARG A 45 -4.04 -11.96 -8.66
CA ARG A 45 -3.29 -12.94 -7.85
C ARG A 45 -1.80 -12.81 -8.13
N LEU A 46 -1.02 -12.57 -7.08
CA LEU A 46 0.44 -12.66 -7.14
C LEU A 46 0.89 -14.11 -7.02
N ASP A 47 0.30 -14.83 -6.07
CA ASP A 47 0.49 -16.26 -5.86
C ASP A 47 -0.78 -16.89 -5.23
N ASN A 48 -0.64 -18.06 -4.59
CA ASN A 48 -1.74 -18.77 -3.94
C ASN A 48 -2.34 -18.03 -2.72
N ILE A 49 -1.58 -17.09 -2.15
CA ILE A 49 -1.91 -16.35 -0.93
C ILE A 49 -2.07 -14.87 -1.25
N ALA A 50 -1.09 -14.25 -1.91
CA ALA A 50 -1.00 -12.81 -2.06
C ALA A 50 -1.69 -12.29 -3.33
N TRP A 51 -2.06 -11.01 -3.27
CA TRP A 51 -2.61 -10.25 -4.40
C TRP A 51 -1.75 -9.02 -4.65
N PHE A 52 -1.78 -8.50 -5.88
CA PHE A 52 -1.11 -7.26 -6.24
C PHE A 52 -2.02 -6.33 -7.01
N LEU A 53 -1.74 -5.03 -6.92
CA LEU A 53 -2.45 -3.99 -7.64
C LEU A 53 -1.45 -2.90 -8.07
N PRO A 54 -1.38 -2.52 -9.35
CA PRO A 54 -0.57 -1.37 -9.75
C PRO A 54 -1.08 -0.12 -9.03
N ALA A 55 -0.18 0.55 -8.28
CA ALA A 55 -0.50 1.77 -7.55
C ALA A 55 0.01 3.01 -8.28
N TYR A 56 1.21 2.93 -8.85
CA TYR A 56 1.81 4.00 -9.64
C TYR A 56 2.68 3.40 -10.73
N LEU A 57 2.55 3.88 -11.97
CA LEU A 57 3.34 3.45 -13.12
C LEU A 57 3.98 4.66 -13.78
N SER A 58 5.28 4.58 -14.06
CA SER A 58 6.01 5.59 -14.82
C SER A 58 7.21 4.95 -15.52
N ALA A 59 7.94 5.72 -16.33
CA ALA A 59 9.10 5.20 -17.07
C ALA A 59 10.18 4.61 -16.14
N ASP A 60 10.48 5.28 -15.02
CA ASP A 60 11.61 4.93 -14.16
C ASP A 60 11.20 4.34 -12.80
N PHE A 61 9.93 4.46 -12.44
CA PHE A 61 9.43 4.02 -11.13
C PHE A 61 8.02 3.45 -11.23
N ASN A 62 7.90 2.17 -10.91
CA ASN A 62 6.62 1.48 -10.79
C ASN A 62 6.46 0.95 -9.37
N LEU A 63 5.33 1.28 -8.74
CA LEU A 63 4.98 0.84 -7.40
C LEU A 63 3.69 0.04 -7.44
N PHE A 64 3.72 -1.12 -6.80
CA PHE A 64 2.58 -2.00 -6.66
C PHE A 64 2.19 -2.11 -5.19
N PHE A 65 0.90 -2.11 -4.93
CA PHE A 65 0.37 -2.57 -3.66
C PHE A 65 0.36 -4.10 -3.63
N VAL A 66 0.82 -4.66 -2.52
CA VAL A 66 0.85 -6.10 -2.26
C VAL A 66 -0.02 -6.38 -1.03
N PHE A 67 -1.05 -7.21 -1.23
CA PHE A 67 -2.00 -7.62 -0.21
C PHE A 67 -1.60 -8.99 0.29
N ALA A 68 -1.03 -9.08 1.48
CA ALA A 68 -0.48 -10.32 2.00
C ALA A 68 -0.50 -10.37 3.54
N PRO A 69 -0.42 -11.57 4.15
CA PRO A 69 -0.30 -11.74 5.60
C PRO A 69 1.15 -11.56 6.11
N ASN A 70 1.87 -10.55 5.63
CA ASN A 70 3.31 -10.35 5.88
C ASN A 70 3.62 -9.56 7.17
N VAL A 71 2.62 -9.05 7.90
CA VAL A 71 2.83 -8.23 9.10
C VAL A 71 2.34 -8.98 10.34
N ASN A 72 3.23 -9.63 11.08
CA ASN A 72 2.88 -10.46 12.25
C ASN A 72 1.75 -11.47 11.95
N LYS A 73 1.78 -12.10 10.76
CA LYS A 73 0.74 -13.01 10.23
C LYS A 73 -0.64 -12.36 10.02
N ARG A 74 -0.74 -11.04 10.14
CA ARG A 74 -1.94 -10.26 9.82
C ARG A 74 -1.84 -9.73 8.40
N TRP A 75 -2.99 -9.60 7.76
CA TRP A 75 -3.11 -9.08 6.41
C TRP A 75 -2.91 -7.58 6.38
N ALA A 76 -2.16 -7.12 5.38
CA ALA A 76 -1.89 -5.71 5.17
C ALA A 76 -1.69 -5.40 3.69
N ILE A 77 -1.71 -4.11 3.35
CA ILE A 77 -1.34 -3.60 2.03
C ILE A 77 0.05 -2.97 2.16
N SER A 78 1.06 -3.65 1.65
CA SER A 78 2.45 -3.16 1.60
C SER A 78 2.80 -2.68 0.19
N CYS A 79 3.95 -2.05 0.00
CA CYS A 79 4.39 -1.53 -1.29
C CYS A 79 5.59 -2.34 -1.80
N SER A 80 5.63 -2.65 -3.08
CA SER A 80 6.81 -3.25 -3.74
C SER A 80 7.12 -2.47 -5.01
N GLN A 81 8.41 -2.16 -5.22
CA GLN A 81 8.86 -1.57 -6.46
C GLN A 81 8.98 -2.68 -7.52
N VAL A 82 8.52 -2.39 -8.73
CA VAL A 82 8.45 -3.36 -9.82
C VAL A 82 9.27 -2.87 -11.00
N HIS A 83 10.07 -3.76 -11.58
CA HIS A 83 10.71 -3.52 -12.85
C HIS A 83 9.84 -4.08 -13.98
N ILE A 84 9.50 -3.23 -14.94
CA ILE A 84 8.69 -3.58 -16.10
C ILE A 84 9.54 -3.36 -17.35
N GLU A 85 9.70 -4.41 -18.14
CA GLU A 85 10.35 -4.38 -19.46
C GLU A 85 9.30 -4.53 -20.55
N ASN A 86 9.59 -4.03 -21.76
CA ASN A 86 8.72 -4.15 -22.94
C ASN A 86 7.26 -3.72 -22.68
N ASP A 87 7.08 -2.68 -21.86
CA ASP A 87 5.81 -2.06 -21.45
C ASP A 87 4.83 -2.95 -20.66
N ASN A 88 5.05 -4.27 -20.54
CA ASN A 88 4.11 -5.17 -19.89
C ASN A 88 4.72 -6.37 -19.15
N GLN A 89 6.04 -6.55 -19.17
CA GLN A 89 6.68 -7.71 -18.57
C GLN A 89 7.27 -7.34 -17.21
N ILE A 90 6.65 -7.80 -16.13
CA ILE A 90 7.25 -7.71 -14.79
C ILE A 90 8.45 -8.66 -14.75
N THR A 91 9.68 -8.11 -14.69
CA THR A 91 10.91 -8.92 -14.64
C THR A 91 11.50 -9.01 -13.25
N ALA A 92 11.17 -8.07 -12.35
CA ALA A 92 11.56 -8.13 -10.95
C ALA A 92 10.57 -7.40 -10.04
N MET A 93 10.49 -7.85 -8.79
CA MET A 93 9.80 -7.16 -7.70
C MET A 93 10.74 -7.06 -6.49
N SER A 94 10.79 -5.89 -5.85
CA SER A 94 11.55 -5.70 -4.61
C SER A 94 10.88 -6.40 -3.43
N GLU A 95 11.61 -6.52 -2.31
CA GLU A 95 10.97 -6.79 -1.02
C GLU A 95 9.91 -5.74 -0.71
N THR A 96 8.89 -6.16 0.05
CA THR A 96 7.79 -5.28 0.42
C THR A 96 8.23 -4.31 1.51
N VAL A 97 7.90 -3.04 1.34
CA VAL A 97 8.10 -1.97 2.32
C VAL A 97 6.77 -1.49 2.90
N PRO A 98 6.78 -0.76 4.03
CA PRO A 98 5.56 -0.21 4.58
C PRO A 98 4.78 0.68 3.61
N THR A 99 3.46 0.75 3.78
CA THR A 99 2.57 1.54 2.92
C THR A 99 3.02 2.99 2.85
N GLY A 100 3.30 3.60 4.01
CA GLY A 100 3.67 5.00 4.10
C GLY A 100 4.99 5.32 3.42
N LEU A 101 6.00 4.44 3.50
CA LEU A 101 7.26 4.62 2.79
C LEU A 101 7.05 4.62 1.27
N GLY A 102 6.27 3.66 0.74
CA GLY A 102 5.97 3.63 -0.70
C GLY A 102 5.17 4.85 -1.16
N LEU A 103 4.20 5.32 -0.36
CA LEU A 103 3.43 6.52 -0.67
C LEU A 103 4.28 7.80 -0.62
N ASN A 104 5.26 7.89 0.30
CA ASN A 104 6.22 8.99 0.32
C ASN A 104 7.07 8.99 -0.95
N ALA A 105 7.55 7.83 -1.42
CA ALA A 105 8.30 7.73 -2.67
C ALA A 105 7.46 8.19 -3.88
N VAL A 106 6.17 7.82 -3.94
CA VAL A 106 5.26 8.35 -4.98
C VAL A 106 5.07 9.85 -4.80
N ASN A 107 4.96 10.37 -3.58
CA ASN A 107 4.76 11.81 -3.34
C ASN A 107 5.95 12.65 -3.81
N GLU A 108 7.18 12.15 -3.69
CA GLU A 108 8.37 12.84 -4.22
C GLU A 108 8.34 12.98 -5.75
N LEU A 109 7.77 12.00 -6.45
CA LEU A 109 7.67 11.99 -7.91
C LEU A 109 6.41 12.68 -8.43
N SER A 110 5.28 12.45 -7.74
CA SER A 110 3.94 12.89 -8.13
C SER A 110 3.05 13.06 -6.89
N PRO A 111 3.03 14.27 -6.28
CA PRO A 111 2.19 14.55 -5.12
C PRO A 111 0.70 14.26 -5.35
N SER A 112 0.19 14.58 -6.54
CA SER A 112 -1.23 14.31 -6.89
C SER A 112 -1.55 12.82 -6.87
N SER A 113 -0.68 11.98 -7.45
CA SER A 113 -0.87 10.54 -7.48
C SER A 113 -0.84 9.95 -6.07
N ALA A 114 0.09 10.42 -5.22
CA ALA A 114 0.16 9.98 -3.83
C ALA A 114 -1.10 10.35 -3.02
N ILE A 115 -1.67 11.54 -3.25
CA ILE A 115 -2.94 11.95 -2.64
C ILE A 115 -4.09 11.03 -3.08
N GLU A 116 -4.16 10.66 -4.37
CA GLU A 116 -5.17 9.73 -4.87
C GLU A 116 -5.04 8.34 -4.23
N LEU A 117 -3.81 7.85 -4.05
CA LEU A 117 -3.56 6.57 -3.40
C LEU A 117 -3.94 6.59 -1.91
N VAL A 118 -3.67 7.69 -1.19
CA VAL A 118 -4.16 7.87 0.18
C VAL A 118 -5.69 7.88 0.21
N ALA A 119 -6.34 8.59 -0.72
CA ALA A 119 -7.80 8.64 -0.81
C ALA A 119 -8.42 7.26 -1.10
N TYR A 120 -7.76 6.44 -1.91
CA TYR A 120 -8.13 5.04 -2.13
C TYR A 120 -8.08 4.23 -0.84
N LEU A 121 -6.96 4.26 -0.11
CA LEU A 121 -6.83 3.54 1.17
C LEU A 121 -7.85 4.01 2.21
N LYS A 122 -8.15 5.31 2.23
CA LYS A 122 -9.25 5.83 3.06
C LYS A 122 -10.61 5.32 2.65
N THR A 123 -10.86 5.16 1.35
CA THR A 123 -12.10 4.55 0.87
C THR A 123 -12.24 3.12 1.38
N LEU A 124 -11.14 2.34 1.38
CA LEU A 124 -11.13 1.02 2.01
C LEU A 124 -11.40 1.09 3.51
N GLU A 125 -10.80 2.05 4.23
CA GLU A 125 -11.02 2.27 5.66
C GLU A 125 -12.50 2.58 5.97
N VAL A 126 -13.10 3.53 5.24
CA VAL A 126 -14.51 3.93 5.38
C VAL A 126 -15.45 2.76 5.07
N ASN A 127 -15.11 1.91 4.09
CA ASN A 127 -15.85 0.70 3.76
C ASN A 127 -15.60 -0.48 4.71
N GLY A 128 -14.83 -0.26 5.78
CA GLY A 128 -14.55 -1.27 6.81
C GLY A 128 -13.58 -2.37 6.37
N LEU A 129 -12.84 -2.17 5.28
CA LEU A 129 -11.91 -3.16 4.72
C LEU A 129 -10.52 -3.11 5.36
N GLY A 130 -10.12 -1.97 5.92
CA GLY A 130 -8.82 -1.81 6.56
C GLY A 130 -8.75 -0.60 7.50
N TYR A 131 -7.53 -0.23 7.89
CA TYR A 131 -7.22 0.94 8.72
C TYR A 131 -5.72 1.25 8.66
N PHE A 132 -5.34 2.50 8.90
CA PHE A 132 -3.94 2.88 9.07
C PHE A 132 -3.46 2.57 10.50
N ASP A 133 -2.28 1.98 10.62
CA ASP A 133 -1.61 1.62 11.88
C ASP A 133 -0.17 2.15 11.85
N GLU A 134 0.15 3.05 12.77
CA GLU A 134 1.45 3.73 12.85
C GLU A 134 2.41 3.08 13.87
N GLU A 135 1.92 2.14 14.67
CA GLU A 135 2.71 1.53 15.75
C GLU A 135 3.35 0.22 15.30
N VAL A 136 2.74 -0.47 14.33
CA VAL A 136 3.22 -1.78 13.88
C VAL A 136 4.60 -1.74 13.23
N GLY A 137 4.92 -0.69 12.46
CA GLY A 137 6.26 -0.50 11.89
C GLY A 137 7.34 -0.13 12.94
N LYS A 138 6.94 0.32 14.13
CA LYS A 138 7.88 0.63 15.22
C LYS A 138 8.31 -0.62 15.99
N GLU A 139 7.42 -1.60 16.14
CA GLU A 139 7.74 -2.88 16.82
C GLU A 139 8.76 -3.72 16.04
N GLU A 140 8.74 -3.68 14.70
CA GLU A 140 9.71 -4.36 13.83
C GLU A 140 11.13 -3.77 14.00
N ASN A 141 11.25 -2.44 14.11
CA ASN A 141 12.54 -1.76 14.26
C ASN A 141 13.22 -1.97 15.62
N VAL A 142 12.47 -2.35 16.67
CA VAL A 142 13.05 -2.65 17.99
C VAL A 142 13.70 -4.03 18.03
N ARG A 143 13.36 -4.95 17.11
CA ARG A 143 13.93 -6.30 17.08
C ARG A 143 15.28 -6.41 16.39
N PHE A 144 15.75 -5.35 15.74
CA PHE A 144 17.02 -5.31 15.00
C PHE A 144 18.02 -4.29 15.55
N GLN A 145 17.82 -3.77 16.77
CA GLN A 145 18.79 -2.98 17.51
C GLN A 145 19.43 -3.78 18.65
#